data_AF-A0A6P2FRM7-F1
#
_entry.id   AF-A0A6P2FRM7-F1
#
_cell.length_a   1.000
_cell.length_b   1.000
_cell.length_c   1.000
_cell.angle_alpha   90.00
_cell.angle_beta   90.00
_cell.angle_gamma   90.00
#
_symmetry.space_group_name_H-M   'P 1'
#
loop_
_entity.id
_entity.type
_entity.pdbx_description
1 polymer ?
#
loop_
_entity_poly.entity_id
_entity_poly.type
_entity_poly.pdbx_seq_one_letter_code
_entity_poly.pdbx_strand_id
1 'polypeptide(L)'
;MNPEQPRRAGGHDTPLAANHTSDATALTQRMQAAPCNDRDPMEVLQALRDELDGLDRTLLETLRQRLACCCRIGLHKRDHAIPMMQPHRIGVVQARAAAFAAQHGMSPAFLRAIYELIITETCRLEDEIIGDKPGPA
;
A
#
# COMPACT_ATOMS: atom_id res chain seq x y z
N MET A 1 -44.63 48.65 11.73
CA MET A 1 -46.06 48.95 11.55
C MET A 1 -46.33 49.04 10.06
N ASN A 2 -46.96 48.02 9.48
CA ASN A 2 -47.42 48.00 8.10
C ASN A 2 -48.83 47.38 8.13
N PRO A 3 -49.89 48.05 7.62
CA PRO A 3 -51.27 47.65 7.90
C PRO A 3 -51.82 46.63 6.87
N GLU A 4 -52.77 45.87 7.37
CA GLU A 4 -53.52 44.77 6.75
C GLU A 4 -54.52 45.16 5.65
N GLN A 5 -54.68 44.22 4.69
CA GLN A 5 -55.93 43.73 4.03
C GLN A 5 -56.55 44.46 2.79
N PRO A 6 -57.51 43.87 2.02
CA PRO A 6 -58.10 42.51 2.02
C PRO A 6 -58.36 41.79 0.65
N ARG A 7 -58.74 40.51 0.79
CA ARG A 7 -59.53 39.54 -0.01
C ARG A 7 -60.33 40.00 -1.25
N ARG A 8 -60.32 39.16 -2.30
CA ARG A 8 -61.42 39.00 -3.28
C ARG A 8 -61.70 37.50 -3.53
N ALA A 9 -62.99 37.16 -3.43
CA ALA A 9 -63.60 35.88 -3.71
C ALA A 9 -64.14 35.82 -5.16
N GLY A 10 -64.31 34.62 -5.72
CA GLY A 10 -65.06 34.39 -6.95
C GLY A 10 -64.73 33.05 -7.58
N GLY A 11 -65.51 32.01 -7.25
CA GLY A 11 -65.43 30.69 -7.88
C GLY A 11 -66.30 30.59 -9.13
N HIS A 12 -66.03 29.58 -9.96
CA HIS A 12 -66.95 29.06 -10.97
C HIS A 12 -66.72 27.55 -11.10
N ASP A 13 -67.70 26.78 -10.61
CA ASP A 13 -67.91 25.37 -10.93
C ASP A 13 -68.60 25.24 -12.30
N THR A 14 -68.15 24.31 -13.15
CA THR A 14 -69.02 23.33 -13.84
C THR A 14 -68.19 22.23 -14.54
N PRO A 15 -68.72 21.00 -14.74
CA PRO A 15 -67.91 19.79 -14.87
C PRO A 15 -67.99 19.05 -16.24
N LEU A 16 -67.13 18.02 -16.33
CA LEU A 16 -67.28 16.71 -17.00
C LEU A 16 -67.27 16.62 -18.54
N ALA A 17 -66.19 16.04 -19.09
CA ALA A 17 -66.26 14.94 -20.08
C ALA A 17 -64.94 14.17 -20.11
N ALA A 18 -65.04 12.84 -20.05
CA ALA A 18 -63.94 11.89 -20.12
C ALA A 18 -63.35 11.78 -21.54
N ASN A 19 -62.06 11.51 -21.65
CA ASN A 19 -61.54 10.64 -22.70
C ASN A 19 -60.20 10.00 -22.29
N HIS A 20 -60.25 8.67 -22.26
CA HIS A 20 -59.15 7.72 -22.23
C HIS A 20 -58.54 7.76 -23.66
N THR A 21 -57.24 7.69 -23.93
CA THR A 21 -56.40 6.48 -23.86
C THR A 21 -55.02 6.85 -24.44
N SER A 22 -53.95 6.23 -23.90
CA SER A 22 -52.63 5.96 -24.50
C SER A 22 -51.75 7.11 -25.02
N ASP A 23 -50.66 7.40 -24.30
CA ASP A 23 -49.27 7.35 -24.83
C ASP A 23 -48.24 7.70 -23.74
N ALA A 24 -48.22 6.93 -22.65
CA ALA A 24 -47.25 7.09 -21.56
C ALA A 24 -45.97 6.25 -21.76
N THR A 25 -45.69 5.78 -22.98
CA THR A 25 -44.62 4.81 -23.27
C THR A 25 -43.51 5.37 -24.18
N ALA A 26 -43.45 6.69 -24.40
CA ALA A 26 -42.50 7.29 -25.34
C ALA A 26 -41.38 8.15 -24.70
N LEU A 27 -41.27 8.25 -23.36
CA LEU A 27 -40.32 9.16 -22.71
C LEU A 27 -39.25 8.50 -21.80
N THR A 28 -39.19 7.17 -21.70
CA THR A 28 -38.23 6.53 -20.76
C THR A 28 -36.96 6.00 -21.43
N GLN A 29 -36.84 6.07 -22.76
CA GLN A 29 -35.71 5.47 -23.48
C GLN A 29 -34.72 6.50 -24.03
N ARG A 30 -34.28 7.42 -23.16
CA ARG A 30 -33.15 8.34 -23.44
C ARG A 30 -32.35 8.63 -22.16
N MET A 31 -31.79 7.59 -21.57
CA MET A 31 -30.64 7.74 -20.66
C MET A 31 -29.97 6.38 -20.45
N GLN A 32 -29.19 5.95 -21.45
CA GLN A 32 -28.09 5.04 -21.16
C GLN A 32 -26.89 5.94 -20.87
N ALA A 33 -26.73 6.20 -19.57
CA ALA A 33 -25.55 6.81 -19.00
C ALA A 33 -24.31 5.98 -19.37
N ALA A 34 -23.18 6.68 -19.47
CA ALA A 34 -21.84 6.13 -19.67
C ALA A 34 -21.58 4.90 -18.78
N PRO A 35 -20.70 3.96 -19.18
CA PRO A 35 -20.28 2.89 -18.31
C PRO A 35 -19.45 3.50 -17.17
N CYS A 36 -20.11 3.80 -16.05
CA CYS A 36 -19.44 4.00 -14.79
C CYS A 36 -18.68 2.71 -14.49
N ASN A 37 -17.36 2.80 -14.36
CA ASN A 37 -16.49 1.69 -14.01
C ASN A 37 -16.70 1.34 -12.52
N ASP A 38 -17.89 0.82 -12.18
CA ASP A 38 -18.20 0.25 -10.88
C ASP A 38 -17.65 -1.17 -10.87
N ARG A 39 -16.32 -1.30 -10.72
CA ARG A 39 -15.72 -2.59 -10.37
C ARG A 39 -16.27 -3.02 -9.01
N ASP A 40 -16.64 -4.29 -8.90
CA ASP A 40 -17.05 -4.88 -7.62
C ASP A 40 -15.96 -4.59 -6.57
N PRO A 41 -16.28 -4.00 -5.41
CA PRO A 41 -15.32 -3.78 -4.33
C PRO A 41 -14.51 -5.03 -3.99
N MET A 42 -15.08 -6.24 -4.13
CA MET A 42 -14.36 -7.49 -3.90
C MET A 42 -13.33 -7.81 -4.99
N GLU A 43 -13.60 -7.49 -6.25
CA GLU A 43 -12.64 -7.63 -7.34
C GLU A 43 -11.46 -6.67 -7.16
N VAL A 44 -11.72 -5.42 -6.77
CA VAL A 44 -10.67 -4.43 -6.47
C VAL A 44 -9.82 -4.89 -5.29
N LEU A 45 -10.44 -5.38 -4.22
CA LEU A 45 -9.72 -5.89 -3.06
C LEU A 45 -8.84 -7.09 -3.41
N GLN A 46 -9.33 -8.01 -4.25
CA GLN A 46 -8.54 -9.16 -4.67
C GLN A 46 -7.33 -8.72 -5.52
N ALA A 47 -7.51 -7.79 -6.46
CA ALA A 47 -6.42 -7.27 -7.26
C ALA A 47 -5.31 -6.61 -6.40
N LEU A 48 -5.69 -5.87 -5.36
CA LEU A 48 -4.73 -5.26 -4.42
C LEU A 48 -3.97 -6.31 -3.59
N ARG A 49 -4.60 -7.42 -3.25
CA ARG A 49 -3.94 -8.54 -2.56
C ARG A 49 -2.94 -9.24 -3.49
N ASP A 50 -3.31 -9.47 -4.73
CA ASP A 50 -2.42 -10.08 -5.72
C ASP A 50 -1.19 -9.18 -5.98
N GLU A 51 -1.39 -7.86 -5.99
CA GLU A 51 -0.31 -6.87 -6.05
C GLU A 51 0.60 -6.96 -4.80
N LEU A 52 0.01 -6.97 -3.60
CA LEU A 52 0.75 -7.11 -2.34
C LEU A 52 1.58 -8.40 -2.31
N ASP A 53 1.00 -9.54 -2.70
CA ASP A 53 1.70 -10.81 -2.77
C ASP A 53 2.89 -10.74 -3.74
N GLY A 54 2.78 -9.96 -4.82
CA GLY A 54 3.89 -9.66 -5.73
C GLY A 54 5.01 -8.85 -5.08
N LEU A 55 4.65 -7.82 -4.32
CA LEU A 55 5.61 -7.02 -3.56
C LEU A 55 6.31 -7.86 -2.49
N ASP A 56 5.58 -8.72 -1.79
CA ASP A 56 6.12 -9.61 -0.76
C ASP A 56 7.11 -10.62 -1.34
N ARG A 57 6.80 -11.22 -2.50
CA ARG A 57 7.77 -12.08 -3.20
C ARG A 57 9.05 -11.33 -3.54
N THR A 58 8.93 -10.09 -4.00
CA THR A 58 10.09 -9.24 -4.34
C THR A 58 10.91 -8.89 -3.10
N LEU A 59 10.24 -8.58 -1.98
CA LEU A 59 10.87 -8.30 -0.70
C LEU A 59 11.66 -9.50 -0.18
N LEU A 60 11.04 -10.70 -0.18
CA LEU A 60 11.68 -11.94 0.26
C LEU A 60 12.92 -12.28 -0.59
N GLU A 61 12.81 -12.17 -1.91
CA GLU A 61 13.94 -12.42 -2.80
C GLU A 61 15.08 -11.39 -2.59
N THR A 62 14.74 -10.12 -2.40
CA THR A 62 15.72 -9.07 -2.11
C THR A 62 16.44 -9.33 -0.78
N LEU A 63 15.70 -9.76 0.25
CA LEU A 63 16.28 -10.15 1.54
C LEU A 63 17.23 -11.33 1.40
N ARG A 64 16.82 -12.38 0.66
CA ARG A 64 17.67 -13.55 0.37
C ARG A 64 18.98 -13.14 -0.32
N GLN A 65 18.90 -12.28 -1.34
CA GLN A 65 20.07 -11.77 -2.06
C GLN A 65 20.98 -10.94 -1.15
N ARG A 66 20.40 -10.10 -0.28
CA ARG A 66 21.15 -9.30 0.68
C ARG A 66 21.94 -10.18 1.65
N LEU A 67 21.30 -11.21 2.23
CA LEU A 67 21.96 -12.13 3.15
C LEU A 67 23.09 -12.90 2.45
N ALA A 68 22.83 -13.43 1.25
CA ALA A 68 23.86 -14.11 0.46
C ALA A 68 25.07 -13.20 0.15
N CYS A 69 24.84 -11.91 -0.13
CA CYS A 69 25.90 -10.93 -0.31
C CYS A 69 26.73 -10.74 0.97
N CYS A 70 26.07 -10.63 2.12
CA CYS A 70 26.76 -10.53 3.41
C CYS A 70 27.60 -11.79 3.71
N CYS A 71 27.09 -12.99 3.46
CA CYS A 71 27.86 -14.22 3.60
C CYS A 71 29.14 -14.20 2.74
N ARG A 72 29.06 -13.72 1.49
CA ARG A 72 30.23 -13.54 0.61
C ARG A 72 31.22 -12.51 1.16
N ILE A 73 30.73 -11.42 1.75
CA ILE A 73 31.56 -10.43 2.44
C ILE A 73 32.26 -11.08 3.64
N GLY A 74 31.55 -11.87 4.45
CA GLY A 74 32.09 -12.57 5.59
C GLY A 74 33.21 -13.54 5.22
N LEU A 75 33.00 -14.36 4.17
CA LEU A 75 34.02 -15.25 3.60
C LEU A 75 35.25 -14.47 3.14
N HIS A 76 35.05 -13.38 2.40
CA HIS A 76 36.15 -12.55 1.93
C HIS A 76 36.95 -11.94 3.09
N LYS A 77 36.26 -11.40 4.11
CA LYS A 77 36.90 -10.86 5.31
C LYS A 77 37.74 -11.91 6.03
N ARG A 78 37.20 -13.12 6.20
CA ARG A 78 37.92 -14.25 6.80
C ARG A 78 39.19 -14.57 6.03
N ASP A 79 39.09 -14.72 4.71
CA ASP A 79 40.22 -15.12 3.86
C ASP A 79 41.35 -14.06 3.84
N HIS A 80 41.04 -12.81 4.22
CA HIS A 80 42.00 -11.69 4.26
C HIS A 80 42.29 -11.19 5.69
N ALA A 81 41.86 -11.93 6.72
CA ALA A 81 42.00 -11.55 8.14
C ALA A 81 41.48 -10.14 8.47
N ILE A 82 40.45 -9.68 7.76
CA ILE A 82 39.78 -8.40 8.03
C ILE A 82 38.82 -8.59 9.22
N PRO A 83 38.78 -7.65 10.19
CA PRO A 83 37.85 -7.73 11.31
C PRO A 83 36.39 -7.87 10.85
N MET A 84 35.69 -8.84 11.43
CA MET A 84 34.30 -9.10 11.07
C MET A 84 33.38 -7.94 11.48
N MET A 85 33.49 -7.55 12.75
CA MET A 85 32.72 -6.44 13.31
C MET A 85 33.23 -5.08 12.83
N GLN A 86 32.35 -4.35 12.15
CA GLN A 86 32.62 -3.01 11.64
C GLN A 86 31.47 -2.06 12.02
N PRO A 87 31.42 -1.54 13.27
CA PRO A 87 30.30 -0.73 13.78
C PRO A 87 29.96 0.49 12.92
N HIS A 88 30.98 1.09 12.29
CA HIS A 88 30.78 2.20 11.36
C HIS A 88 29.87 1.81 10.17
N ARG A 89 29.98 0.57 9.66
CA ARG A 89 29.13 0.10 8.55
C ARG A 89 27.66 -0.05 8.97
N ILE A 90 27.41 -0.48 10.20
CA ILE A 90 26.06 -0.55 10.78
C ILE A 90 25.46 0.86 10.85
N GLY A 91 26.22 1.84 11.33
CA GLY A 91 25.80 3.24 11.38
C GLY A 91 25.41 3.79 10.01
N VAL A 92 26.20 3.51 8.97
CA VAL A 92 25.90 3.93 7.59
C VAL A 92 24.60 3.31 7.06
N VAL A 93 24.38 2.01 7.30
CA VAL A 93 23.16 1.32 6.85
C VAL A 93 21.93 1.89 7.56
N GLN A 94 22.01 2.13 8.86
CA GLN A 94 20.93 2.73 9.64
C GLN A 94 20.63 4.18 9.21
N ALA A 95 21.66 4.98 8.93
CA ALA A 95 21.48 6.34 8.43
C ALA A 95 20.77 6.36 7.06
N ARG A 96 21.13 5.42 6.16
CA ARG A 96 20.47 5.28 4.86
C ARG A 96 19.01 4.86 5.01
N ALA A 97 18.72 3.93 5.92
CA ALA A 97 17.35 3.51 6.20
C ALA A 97 16.49 4.66 6.75
N ALA A 98 17.05 5.48 7.65
CA ALA A 98 16.37 6.65 8.18
C ALA A 98 16.11 7.71 7.11
N ALA A 99 17.08 7.97 6.23
CA ALA A 99 16.92 8.90 5.11
C ALA A 99 15.85 8.41 4.11
N PHE A 100 15.84 7.12 3.79
CA PHE A 100 14.82 6.50 2.95
C PHE A 100 13.43 6.63 3.59
N ALA A 101 13.32 6.38 4.90
CA ALA A 101 12.05 6.55 5.61
C ALA A 101 11.49 7.96 5.44
N ALA A 102 12.33 8.97 5.68
CA ALA A 102 11.95 10.38 5.57
C ALA A 102 11.51 10.77 4.15
N GLN A 103 12.19 10.25 3.13
CA GLN A 103 11.88 10.55 1.71
C GLN A 103 10.57 9.92 1.24
N HIS A 104 10.20 8.77 1.80
CA HIS A 104 9.03 7.99 1.36
C HIS A 104 7.84 8.07 2.34
N GLY A 105 7.88 8.96 3.34
CA GLY A 105 6.80 9.12 4.31
C GLY A 105 6.61 7.91 5.23
N MET A 106 7.66 7.08 5.40
CA MET A 106 7.63 5.92 6.30
C MET A 106 8.14 6.31 7.68
N SER A 107 7.77 5.53 8.70
CA SER A 107 8.30 5.71 10.05
C SER A 107 9.80 5.38 10.09
N PRO A 108 10.67 6.32 10.52
CA PRO A 108 12.10 6.05 10.68
C PRO A 108 12.37 4.97 11.74
N ALA A 109 11.56 4.92 12.79
CA ALA A 109 11.67 3.91 13.84
C ALA A 109 11.37 2.50 13.30
N PHE A 110 10.37 2.38 12.41
CA PHE A 110 10.02 1.12 11.78
C PHE A 110 11.15 0.59 10.89
N LEU A 111 11.68 1.41 9.98
CA LEU A 111 12.79 0.97 9.13
C LEU A 111 14.06 0.69 9.94
N ARG A 112 14.34 1.47 10.99
CA ARG A 112 15.46 1.19 11.89
C ARG A 112 15.35 -0.20 12.52
N ALA A 113 14.17 -0.56 13.03
CA ALA A 113 13.92 -1.85 13.64
C ALA A 113 14.06 -3.01 12.63
N ILE A 114 13.54 -2.85 11.42
CA ILE A 114 13.73 -3.84 10.34
C ILE A 114 15.21 -4.05 10.06
N TYR A 115 15.98 -2.98 9.86
CA TYR A 115 17.40 -3.09 9.56
C TYR A 115 18.20 -3.65 10.74
N GLU A 116 17.79 -3.39 11.98
CA GLU A 116 18.39 -4.00 13.17
C GLU A 116 18.19 -5.51 13.20
N LEU A 117 16.98 -6.00 12.89
CA LEU A 117 16.69 -7.43 12.78
C LEU A 117 17.51 -8.09 11.65
N ILE A 118 17.54 -7.47 10.48
CA ILE A 118 18.29 -7.99 9.34
C ILE A 118 19.80 -8.04 9.64
N ILE A 119 20.35 -7.02 10.29
CA ILE A 119 21.77 -6.97 10.67
C ILE A 119 22.07 -8.05 11.71
N THR A 120 21.21 -8.22 12.71
CA THR A 120 21.35 -9.27 13.73
C THR A 120 21.39 -10.65 13.10
N GLU A 121 20.46 -10.93 12.17
CA GLU A 121 20.43 -12.20 11.45
C GLU A 121 21.67 -12.39 10.56
N THR A 122 22.16 -11.32 9.94
CA THR A 122 23.39 -11.36 9.15
C THR A 122 24.59 -11.77 10.01
N CYS A 123 24.74 -11.18 11.21
CA CYS A 123 25.83 -11.52 12.12
C CYS A 123 25.77 -13.00 12.53
N ARG A 124 24.57 -13.52 12.84
CA ARG A 124 24.37 -14.95 13.17
C ARG A 124 24.82 -15.86 12.02
N LEU A 125 24.44 -15.55 10.78
CA LEU A 125 24.84 -16.33 9.61
C LEU A 125 26.35 -16.25 9.33
N GLU A 126 26.94 -15.07 9.51
CA GLU A 126 28.39 -14.88 9.39
C GLU A 126 29.15 -15.71 10.43
N ASP A 127 28.67 -15.76 11.68
CA ASP A 127 29.23 -16.57 12.75
C ASP A 127 29.09 -18.08 12.46
N GLU A 128 27.98 -18.54 11.89
CA GLU A 128 27.80 -19.95 11.51
C GLU A 128 28.75 -20.38 10.39
N ILE A 129 28.94 -19.53 9.37
CA ILE A 129 29.82 -19.83 8.22
C ILE A 129 31.30 -19.81 8.63
N ILE A 130 31.66 -19.06 9.66
CA ILE A 130 33.04 -18.87 10.10
C ILE A 130 33.40 -19.76 11.29
N GLY A 131 32.43 -20.02 12.17
CA GLY A 131 32.55 -20.91 13.32
C GLY A 131 32.74 -22.38 12.96
N ASP A 132 32.41 -22.78 11.74
CA ASP A 132 32.53 -24.17 11.25
C ASP A 132 33.92 -24.54 10.69
N LYS A 133 35.00 -23.87 11.14
CA LYS A 133 36.37 -24.34 10.86
C LYS A 133 37.08 -24.73 12.16
N PRO A 134 37.45 -26.02 12.36
CA PRO A 134 38.35 -26.38 13.43
C PRO A 134 39.68 -25.65 13.20
N GLY A 135 40.19 -24.98 14.23
CA GLY A 135 41.53 -24.39 14.21
C GLY A 135 42.58 -25.45 13.86
N PRO A 136 43.73 -25.06 13.27
CA PRO A 136 44.75 -26.04 12.90
C PRO A 136 45.24 -26.79 14.14
N ALA A 137 45.22 -28.11 14.04
CA ALA A 137 45.85 -29.02 15.00
C ALA A 137 47.38 -28.85 15.02
#